data_AF-A0A2N7Q146-F1
#
_entry.id   AF-A0A2N7Q146-F1
#
_cell.length_a   1.000
_cell.length_b   1.000
_cell.length_c   1.000
_cell.angle_alpha   90.00
_cell.angle_beta   90.00
_cell.angle_gamma   90.00
#
_symmetry.space_group_name_H-M   'P 1'
#
loop_
_entity.id
_entity.type
_entity.pdbx_description
1 polymer ?
#
loop_
_entity_poly.entity_id
_entity_poly.type
_entity_poly.pdbx_seq_one_letter_code
_entity_poly.pdbx_strand_id
1 'polypeptide(L)'
;MVENPNTIWLVRKFGDFKSSLPSENDIVVLIQDAVLRAPNKNWYLCKEDVSARGLKVQEEFLLSWEDISKLIIKAKNVVVW
;
A
#
# COMPACT_ATOMS: atom_id res chain seq x y z
N MET A 1 -3.27 -11.50 5.42
CA MET A 1 -3.70 -10.63 4.30
C MET A 1 -5.15 -10.91 4.00
N VAL A 2 -5.94 -9.89 3.67
CA VAL A 2 -7.33 -10.06 3.24
C VAL A 2 -7.30 -10.68 1.84
N GLU A 3 -7.95 -11.82 1.64
CA GLU A 3 -7.86 -12.57 0.37
C GLU A 3 -8.53 -11.87 -0.81
N ASN A 4 -9.59 -11.09 -0.54
CA ASN A 4 -10.35 -10.29 -1.51
C ASN A 4 -10.66 -8.90 -0.95
N PRO A 5 -9.79 -7.89 -1.17
CA PRO A 5 -10.06 -6.53 -0.72
C PRO A 5 -11.20 -5.88 -1.52
N ASN A 6 -12.03 -5.06 -0.86
CA ASN A 6 -13.03 -4.26 -1.57
C ASN A 6 -12.35 -3.21 -2.44
N THR A 7 -11.50 -2.39 -1.82
CA THR A 7 -10.72 -1.36 -2.51
C THR A 7 -9.24 -1.52 -2.20
N ILE A 8 -8.40 -1.42 -3.23
CA ILE A 8 -6.97 -1.18 -3.05
C ILE A 8 -6.67 0.30 -3.29
N TRP A 9 -6.00 0.93 -2.34
CA TRP A 9 -5.56 2.31 -2.41
C TRP A 9 -4.06 2.35 -2.73
N LEU A 10 -3.70 2.84 -3.91
CA LEU A 10 -2.32 3.08 -4.31
C LEU A 10 -1.98 4.55 -4.03
N VAL A 11 -1.27 4.79 -2.93
CA VAL A 11 -0.91 6.13 -2.48
C VAL A 11 0.52 6.42 -2.93
N ARG A 12 0.72 7.49 -3.70
CA ARG A 12 2.01 7.79 -4.37
C ARG A 12 2.82 8.90 -3.70
N LYS A 13 2.14 9.87 -3.10
CA LYS A 13 2.77 11.09 -2.57
C LYS A 13 2.89 11.07 -1.06
N PHE A 14 3.95 11.72 -0.57
CA PHE A 14 4.15 11.99 0.84
C PHE A 14 3.32 13.20 1.28
N GLY A 15 2.23 12.94 2.01
CA GLY A 15 1.34 13.96 2.58
C GLY A 15 0.13 14.28 1.70
N ASP A 16 -0.99 14.61 2.35
CA ASP A 16 -2.39 14.80 1.87
C ASP A 16 -3.33 13.58 1.94
N PHE A 17 -2.80 12.35 1.94
CA PHE A 17 -3.63 11.14 2.09
C PHE A 17 -4.18 10.99 3.52
N LYS A 18 -5.50 11.09 3.66
CA LYS A 18 -6.21 10.95 4.93
C LYS A 18 -6.41 9.47 5.29
N SER A 19 -5.87 9.04 6.42
CA SER A 19 -5.99 7.65 6.90
C SER A 19 -7.40 7.23 7.32
N SER A 20 -8.35 8.16 7.36
CA SER A 20 -9.77 7.91 7.65
C SER A 20 -10.60 7.54 6.41
N LEU A 21 -10.02 7.55 5.21
CA LEU A 21 -10.73 7.21 3.96
C LEU A 21 -10.90 5.70 3.76
N PRO A 22 -9.88 4.84 3.99
CA PRO A 22 -10.03 3.41 3.80
C PRO A 22 -10.96 2.78 4.84
N SER A 23 -11.79 1.84 4.39
CA SER A 23 -12.59 0.99 5.28
C SER A 23 -11.78 -0.18 5.84
N GLU A 24 -12.29 -0.91 6.84
CA GLU A 24 -11.57 -2.03 7.48
C GLU A 24 -11.14 -3.15 6.51
N ASN A 25 -11.92 -3.39 5.45
CA ASN A 25 -11.66 -4.39 4.41
C ASN A 25 -10.92 -3.83 3.18
N ASP A 26 -10.51 -2.57 3.23
CA ASP A 26 -9.67 -1.98 2.20
C ASP A 26 -8.19 -2.23 2.52
N ILE A 27 -7.38 -2.26 1.47
CA ILE A 27 -5.92 -2.36 1.58
C ILE A 27 -5.33 -1.05 1.10
N VAL A 28 -4.37 -0.52 1.87
CA VAL A 28 -3.55 0.62 1.45
C VAL A 28 -2.17 0.13 1.11
N VAL A 29 -1.68 0.52 -0.07
CA VAL A 29 -0.31 0.29 -0.50
C VAL A 29 0.34 1.64 -0.77
N LEU A 30 1.40 1.92 -0.02
CA LEU A 30 2.26 3.07 -0.22
C LEU A 30 3.27 2.72 -1.32
N ILE A 31 3.31 3.53 -2.37
CA ILE A 31 4.25 3.40 -3.49
C ILE A 31 4.94 4.75 -3.71
N GLN A 32 6.01 4.75 -4.50
CA GLN A 32 6.80 5.96 -4.78
C GLN A 32 7.16 6.69 -3.48
N ASP A 33 6.99 8.01 -3.42
CA ASP A 33 7.40 8.81 -2.25
C ASP A 33 6.53 8.56 -1.02
N ALA A 34 5.34 7.98 -1.16
CA ALA A 34 4.49 7.66 -0.02
C ALA A 34 5.12 6.64 0.94
N VAL A 35 6.08 5.81 0.49
CA VAL A 35 6.78 4.86 1.36
C VAL A 35 7.61 5.52 2.47
N LEU A 36 7.84 6.84 2.37
CA LEU A 36 8.46 7.64 3.43
C LEU A 36 7.54 7.82 4.65
N ARG A 37 6.26 7.43 4.55
CA ARG A 37 5.29 7.47 5.66
C ARG A 37 5.32 6.15 6.42
N ALA A 38 5.20 6.23 7.75
CA ALA A 38 5.02 5.05 8.59
C ALA A 38 3.68 4.33 8.26
N PRO A 39 3.70 2.99 8.06
CA PRO A 39 2.47 2.24 7.83
C PRO A 39 1.58 2.23 9.09
N ASN A 40 0.27 2.22 8.88
CA ASN A 40 -0.72 1.90 9.92
C ASN A 40 -1.17 0.43 9.79
N LYS A 41 -2.06 -0.03 10.68
CA LYS A 41 -2.68 -1.35 10.57
C LYS A 41 -3.36 -1.52 9.21
N ASN A 42 -3.12 -2.65 8.54
CA ASN A 42 -3.56 -3.00 7.18
C ASN A 42 -2.97 -2.13 6.04
N TRP A 43 -1.84 -1.46 6.30
CA TRP A 43 -1.10 -0.73 5.27
C TRP A 43 0.17 -1.48 4.93
N TYR A 44 0.52 -1.45 3.65
CA TYR A 44 1.70 -2.06 3.09
C TYR A 44 2.52 -1.05 2.32
N LEU A 45 3.78 -1.35 2.09
CA LEU A 45 4.70 -0.55 1.30
C LEU A 45 5.23 -1.39 0.14
N CYS A 46 5.39 -0.75 -1.01
CA CYS A 46 6.11 -1.37 -2.12
C CYS A 46 7.58 -1.60 -1.72
N LYS A 47 8.00 -2.86 -1.74
CA LYS A 47 9.33 -3.31 -1.36
C LYS A 47 10.43 -2.65 -2.20
N GLU A 48 10.20 -2.54 -3.50
CA GLU A 48 11.12 -1.95 -4.45
C GLU A 48 11.29 -0.45 -4.20
N ASP A 49 10.21 0.26 -3.88
CA ASP A 49 10.24 1.69 -3.56
C ASP A 49 10.90 1.99 -2.21
N VAL A 50 10.68 1.12 -1.20
CA VAL A 50 11.36 1.17 0.10
C VAL A 50 12.86 1.00 -0.08
N SER A 51 13.26 -0.01 -0.87
CA SER A 51 14.67 -0.29 -1.19
C SER A 51 15.32 0.88 -1.95
N ALA A 52 14.63 1.43 -2.97
CA ALA A 52 15.10 2.57 -3.75
C ALA A 52 15.34 3.83 -2.90
N ARG A 53 14.65 3.96 -1.76
CA ARG A 53 14.82 5.08 -0.80
C ARG A 53 15.73 4.75 0.37
N GLY A 54 16.37 3.57 0.38
CA GLY A 54 17.30 3.16 1.44
C GLY A 54 16.63 2.95 2.81
N LEU A 55 15.32 2.70 2.83
CA LEU A 55 14.56 2.49 4.06
C LEU A 55 14.69 1.04 4.55
N LYS A 56 14.68 0.86 5.86
CA LYS A 56 14.62 -0.47 6.50
C LYS A 56 13.27 -0.62 7.18
N VAL A 57 12.47 -1.56 6.70
CA VAL A 57 11.12 -1.86 7.19
C VAL A 57 11.00 -3.37 7.39
N GLN A 58 10.19 -3.80 8.35
CA GLN A 58 9.97 -5.23 8.59
C GLN A 58 9.21 -5.86 7.42
N GLU A 59 9.57 -7.10 7.05
CA GLU A 59 9.11 -7.75 5.82
C GLU A 59 7.59 -7.96 5.79
N GLU A 60 6.92 -8.10 6.94
CA GLU A 60 5.47 -8.26 7.04
C GLU A 60 4.64 -7.07 6.53
N PHE A 61 5.27 -5.89 6.39
CA PHE A 61 4.66 -4.69 5.82
C PHE A 61 5.01 -4.48 4.35
N LEU A 62 5.84 -5.35 3.76
CA LEU A 62 6.34 -5.19 2.40
C LEU A 62 5.56 -6.05 1.42
N LEU A 63 5.24 -5.47 0.27
CA LEU A 63 4.69 -6.16 -0.89
C LEU A 63 5.57 -5.87 -2.10
N SER A 64 5.88 -6.90 -2.88
CA SER A 64 6.53 -6.70 -4.19
C SER A 64 5.54 -6.11 -5.20
N TRP A 65 6.05 -5.60 -6.32
CA TRP A 65 5.18 -5.22 -7.45
C TRP A 65 4.32 -6.38 -7.95
N GLU A 66 4.83 -7.62 -7.88
CA GLU A 66 4.07 -8.81 -8.23
C GLU A 66 2.88 -9.01 -7.29
N ASP A 67 3.08 -8.89 -5.98
CA ASP A 67 2.01 -9.02 -4.99
C ASP A 67 0.96 -7.91 -5.13
N ILE A 68 1.41 -6.68 -5.36
CA ILE A 68 0.53 -5.54 -5.61
C ILE A 68 -0.32 -5.79 -6.86
N SER A 69 0.27 -6.31 -7.94
CA SER A 69 -0.46 -6.62 -9.18
C SER A 69 -1.53 -7.69 -8.96
N LYS A 70 -1.24 -8.72 -8.16
CA LYS A 70 -2.20 -9.77 -7.78
C LYS A 70 -3.37 -9.20 -6.96
N LEU A 71 -3.10 -8.25 -6.06
CA LEU A 71 -4.14 -7.58 -5.29
C LEU A 71 -5.02 -6.67 -6.17
N ILE A 72 -4.42 -5.94 -7.12
CA ILE A 72 -5.15 -5.10 -8.07
C ILE A 72 -6.16 -5.93 -8.88
N ILE A 73 -5.75 -7.11 -9.37
CA ILE A 73 -6.61 -7.99 -10.17
C ILE A 73 -7.79 -8.54 -9.33
N LYS A 74 -7.58 -8.76 -8.03
CA LYS A 74 -8.61 -9.29 -7.12
C LYS A 74 -9.53 -8.22 -6.54
N ALA A 75 -9.08 -6.97 -6.49
CA ALA A 75 -9.83 -5.88 -5.88
C ALA A 75 -11.06 -5.53 -6.72
N LYS A 76 -12.17 -5.20 -6.04
CA LYS A 76 -13.36 -4.69 -6.72
C LYS A 76 -13.14 -3.28 -7.28
N ASN A 77 -12.38 -2.45 -6.56
CA ASN A 77 -12.03 -1.10 -6.94
C ASN A 77 -10.55 -0.81 -6.74
N VAL A 78 -9.99 0.06 -7.57
CA VAL A 78 -8.62 0.58 -7.44
C VAL A 78 -8.72 2.10 -7.35
N VAL A 79 -8.18 2.67 -6.28
CA VAL A 79 -8.07 4.13 -6.13
C VAL A 79 -6.59 4.50 -6.17
N VAL A 80 -6.25 5.46 -7.04
CA VAL A 80 -4.91 6.01 -7.13
C VAL A 80 -4.94 7.43 -6.56
N TRP A 81 -4.09 7.66 -5.55
CA TRP A 81 -3.94 8.93 -4.86
C TRP A 81 -2.52 9.47 -5.12
#